data_AF-A0A285J5X4-F1
#
_entry.id   AF-A0A285J5X4-F1
#
_cell.length_a   1.000
_cell.length_b   1.000
_cell.length_c   1.000
_cell.angle_alpha   90.00
_cell.angle_beta   90.00
_cell.angle_gamma   90.00
#
_symmetry.space_group_name_H-M   'P 1'
#
loop_
_entity.id
_entity.type
_entity.pdbx_description
1 polymer ?
#
loop_
_entity_poly.entity_id
_entity_poly.type
_entity_poly.pdbx_seq_one_letter_code
_entity_poly.pdbx_strand_id
1 'polypeptide(L)'
;MLATAGFLAELSGHRIGGGFAHVDKLAHFGIFAVLTALLWKGFKLAPLPAFMLLGIYGGAVELAQHYFTRRSGDWWDWLADIAGVVSFYLARALWHYIRPRSQR
;
A
#
# COMPACT_ATOMS: atom_id res chain seq x y z
N MET A 1 -8.45 -6.86 -11.05
CA MET A 1 -7.89 -8.21 -11.24
C MET A 1 -6.46 -8.32 -10.71
N LEU A 2 -5.52 -7.45 -11.11
CA LEU A 2 -4.14 -7.48 -10.57
C LEU A 2 -4.03 -7.31 -9.05
N ALA A 3 -4.73 -6.34 -8.46
CA ALA A 3 -4.72 -6.13 -7.00
C ALA A 3 -5.30 -7.33 -6.23
N THR A 4 -6.41 -7.89 -6.72
CA THR A 4 -7.05 -9.07 -6.14
C THR A 4 -6.17 -10.31 -6.27
N ALA A 5 -5.50 -10.49 -7.41
CA ALA A 5 -4.58 -11.59 -7.64
C ALA A 5 -3.30 -11.48 -6.79
N GLY A 6 -2.77 -10.27 -6.62
CA GLY A 6 -1.65 -9.99 -5.71
C GLY A 6 -2.01 -10.34 -4.27
N PHE A 7 -3.16 -9.85 -3.79
CA PHE A 7 -3.66 -10.15 -2.45
C PHE A 7 -3.89 -11.65 -2.21
N LEU A 8 -4.47 -12.37 -3.19
CA LEU A 8 -4.68 -13.82 -3.10
C LEU A 8 -3.36 -14.60 -3.09
N ALA A 9 -2.38 -14.18 -3.89
CA ALA A 9 -1.07 -14.82 -3.89
C ALA A 9 -0.35 -14.65 -2.56
N GLU A 10 -0.45 -13.47 -1.95
CA GLU A 10 0.10 -13.13 -0.64
C GLU A 10 -0.55 -13.96 0.48
N LEU A 11 -1.88 -14.13 0.46
CA LEU A 11 -2.61 -14.98 1.39
C LEU A 11 -2.31 -16.48 1.23
N SER A 12 -2.06 -16.93 0.00
CA SER A 12 -1.81 -18.35 -0.28
C SER A 12 -0.43 -18.84 0.17
N GLY A 13 0.43 -17.95 0.68
CA GLY A 13 1.80 -18.28 1.05
C GLY A 13 2.67 -18.72 -0.15
N HIS A 14 2.15 -18.59 -1.38
CA HIS A 14 2.95 -18.73 -2.59
C HIS A 14 3.90 -17.54 -2.63
N ARG A 15 5.12 -17.78 -2.18
CA ARG A 15 6.25 -16.88 -2.42
C ARG A 15 6.39 -16.74 -3.94
N ILE A 16 5.74 -15.75 -4.56
CA ILE A 16 6.01 -15.39 -5.96
C ILE A 16 7.47 -14.89 -6.13
N GLY A 17 8.23 -14.80 -5.04
CA GLY A 17 9.69 -14.87 -5.05
C GLY A 17 10.19 -15.82 -3.98
N GLY A 18 10.55 -17.05 -4.35
CA GLY A 18 11.36 -17.90 -3.49
C GLY A 18 12.63 -17.16 -3.08
N GLY A 19 12.74 -16.75 -1.82
CA GLY A 19 14.03 -16.45 -1.18
C GLY A 19 14.36 -15.00 -0.80
N PHE A 20 13.50 -14.00 -1.05
CA PHE A 20 13.83 -12.62 -0.65
C PHE A 20 12.81 -12.04 0.34
N ALA A 21 13.12 -12.11 1.64
CA ALA A 21 12.35 -11.52 2.74
C ALA A 21 12.13 -9.98 2.66
N HIS A 22 12.65 -9.34 1.60
CA HIS A 22 12.52 -7.91 1.35
C HIS A 22 11.60 -7.59 0.17
N VAL A 23 11.32 -8.57 -0.70
CA VAL A 23 10.49 -8.36 -1.90
C VAL A 23 9.02 -8.24 -1.52
N ASP A 24 8.57 -8.95 -0.49
CA ASP A 24 7.18 -8.83 -0.04
C ASP A 24 6.90 -7.44 0.56
N LYS A 25 7.86 -6.85 1.29
CA LYS A 25 7.78 -5.46 1.78
C LYS A 25 7.66 -4.45 0.63
N LEU A 26 8.39 -4.67 -0.46
CA LEU A 26 8.29 -3.82 -1.65
C LEU A 26 6.95 -4.01 -2.37
N ALA A 27 6.40 -5.22 -2.36
CA ALA A 27 5.07 -5.50 -2.90
C ALA A 27 3.99 -4.79 -2.08
N HIS A 28 4.03 -4.91 -0.75
CA HIS A 28 3.16 -4.19 0.19
C HIS A 28 3.19 -2.67 -0.06
N PHE A 29 4.39 -2.08 -0.10
CA PHE A 29 4.58 -0.67 -0.45
C PHE A 29 3.93 -0.31 -1.80
N GLY A 30 4.21 -1.09 -2.86
CA GLY A 30 3.70 -0.84 -4.20
C GLY A 30 2.19 -0.97 -4.31
N ILE A 31 1.61 -1.99 -3.67
CA ILE A 31 0.16 -2.24 -3.63
C ILE A 31 -0.53 -1.07 -2.94
N PHE A 32 -0.06 -0.64 -1.77
CA PHE A 32 -0.68 0.47 -1.04
C PHE A 32 -0.50 1.82 -1.71
N ALA A 33 0.63 2.06 -2.39
CA ALA A 33 0.80 3.27 -3.21
C ALA A 33 -0.21 3.32 -4.37
N VAL A 34 -0.39 2.21 -5.11
CA VAL A 34 -1.38 2.11 -6.19
C VAL A 34 -2.81 2.21 -5.65
N LEU A 35 -3.10 1.55 -4.53
CA LEU A 35 -4.40 1.60 -3.87
C LEU A 35 -4.75 3.03 -3.47
N THR A 36 -3.80 3.76 -2.87
CA THR A 36 -3.94 5.18 -2.52
C THR A 36 -4.20 6.03 -3.76
N ALA A 37 -3.49 5.78 -4.87
CA ALA A 37 -3.71 6.48 -6.13
C ALA A 37 -5.12 6.27 -6.69
N LEU A 38 -5.64 5.04 -6.63
CA LEU A 38 -6.99 4.70 -7.08
C LEU A 38 -8.04 5.34 -6.16
N LEU A 39 -7.84 5.29 -4.85
CA LEU A 39 -8.71 5.90 -3.85
C LEU A 39 -8.80 7.41 -4.06
N TRP A 40 -7.65 8.05 -4.29
CA TRP A 40 -7.58 9.46 -4.60
C TRP A 40 -8.23 9.79 -5.95
N LYS A 41 -8.03 8.97 -6.99
CA LYS A 41 -8.65 9.19 -8.31
C LYS A 41 -10.17 9.08 -8.26
N GLY A 42 -10.71 8.12 -7.49
CA GLY A 42 -12.15 7.86 -7.40
C GLY A 42 -12.88 8.84 -6.47
N PHE A 43 -12.31 9.10 -5.29
CA PHE A 43 -13.01 9.82 -4.22
C PHE A 43 -12.34 11.14 -3.81
N LYS A 44 -11.18 11.47 -4.40
CA LYS A 44 -10.38 12.67 -4.08
C LYS A 44 -10.08 12.81 -2.58
N LEU A 45 -9.91 11.68 -1.89
CA LEU A 45 -9.68 11.64 -0.45
C LEU A 45 -8.48 12.48 -0.03
N ALA A 46 -8.67 13.27 1.02
CA ALA A 46 -7.60 14.01 1.66
C ALA A 46 -6.58 13.05 2.31
N PRO A 47 -5.33 13.49 2.57
CA PRO A 47 -4.29 12.61 3.11
C PRO A 47 -4.66 11.93 4.42
N LEU A 48 -5.26 12.67 5.36
CA LEU A 48 -5.61 12.14 6.69
C LEU A 48 -6.66 11.00 6.65
N PRO A 49 -7.83 11.16 6.00
CA PRO A 49 -8.80 10.06 5.92
C PRO A 49 -8.29 8.89 5.07
N ALA A 50 -7.47 9.12 4.05
CA ALA A 50 -6.82 8.04 3.31
C ALA A 50 -5.85 7.26 4.19
N PHE A 51 -5.04 7.95 5.00
CA PHE A 51 -4.13 7.33 5.95
C PHE A 51 -4.87 6.53 7.01
N MET A 52 -5.95 7.06 7.59
CA MET A 52 -6.76 6.31 8.57
C MET A 52 -7.40 5.07 7.94
N LEU A 53 -8.03 5.21 6.78
CA LEU A 53 -8.72 4.09 6.12
C LEU A 53 -7.73 3.00 5.70
N LEU A 54 -6.65 3.39 5.02
CA LEU A 54 -5.67 2.44 4.52
C LEU A 54 -4.79 1.89 5.64
N GLY A 55 -4.47 2.67 6.67
CA GLY A 55 -3.76 2.20 7.85
C GLY A 55 -4.55 1.16 8.64
N ILE A 56 -5.86 1.38 8.86
CA ILE A 56 -6.74 0.39 9.48
C ILE A 56 -6.86 -0.85 8.59
N TYR A 57 -6.98 -0.66 7.27
CA TYR A 57 -7.06 -1.77 6.31
C TYR A 57 -5.78 -2.63 6.31
N GLY A 58 -4.59 -2.03 6.29
CA GLY A 58 -3.31 -2.75 6.37
C GLY A 58 -3.16 -3.52 7.68
N GLY A 59 -3.50 -2.89 8.82
CA GLY A 59 -3.48 -3.59 10.11
C GLY A 59 -4.48 -4.75 10.18
N ALA A 60 -5.65 -4.63 9.55
CA ALA A 60 -6.60 -5.73 9.43
C ALA A 60 -6.07 -6.87 8.54
N VAL A 61 -5.31 -6.55 7.49
CA VAL A 61 -4.63 -7.55 6.64
C VAL A 61 -3.54 -8.28 7.41
N GLU A 62 -2.70 -7.59 8.18
CA GLU A 62 -1.70 -8.24 9.04
C GLU A 62 -2.34 -9.17 10.07
N LEU A 63 -3.44 -8.71 10.70
CA LEU A 63 -4.17 -9.52 11.66
C LEU A 63 -4.74 -10.78 10.97
N ALA A 64 -5.29 -10.62 9.77
CA ALA A 64 -5.77 -11.74 8.98
C ALA A 64 -4.63 -12.69 8.58
N GLN A 65 -3.45 -12.18 8.21
CA GLN A 65 -2.28 -12.99 7.93
C GLN A 65 -1.84 -13.78 9.17
N HIS A 66 -1.81 -13.15 10.35
CA HIS A 66 -1.43 -13.79 11.60
C HIS A 66 -2.36 -14.94 12.00
N TYR A 67 -3.68 -14.78 11.84
CA TYR A 67 -4.65 -15.81 12.26
C TYR A 67 -4.95 -16.87 11.19
N PHE A 68 -4.94 -16.50 9.91
CA PHE A 68 -5.41 -17.36 8.82
C PHE A 68 -4.28 -17.96 7.97
N THR A 69 -3.03 -17.56 8.17
CA THR A 69 -1.89 -18.10 7.42
C THR A 69 -0.81 -18.67 8.34
N ARG A 70 0.15 -19.43 7.79
CA ARG A 70 1.35 -19.88 8.52
C ARG A 70 2.43 -18.78 8.63
N ARG A 71 2.12 -17.54 8.24
CA ARG A 71 3.03 -16.38 8.34
C ARG A 71 2.74 -15.65 9.64
N SER A 72 3.76 -15.38 10.45
CA SER A 72 3.63 -14.39 11.52
C SER A 72 3.49 -13.01 10.87
N GLY A 73 2.40 -12.28 11.13
CA GLY A 73 2.31 -10.87 10.76
C GLY A 73 3.58 -10.14 11.20
N ASP A 74 4.22 -9.41 10.29
CA ASP A 74 5.44 -8.64 10.53
C ASP A 74 5.08 -7.16 10.52
N TRP A 75 5.20 -6.46 11.65
CA TRP A 75 4.94 -5.03 11.76
C TRP A 75 5.67 -4.16 10.72
N TRP A 76 6.73 -4.70 10.10
CA TRP A 76 7.40 -4.05 8.98
C TRP A 76 6.57 -4.02 7.69
N ASP A 77 5.63 -4.94 7.51
CA ASP A 77 4.72 -5.00 6.37
C ASP A 77 3.68 -3.87 6.47
N TRP A 78 3.08 -3.65 7.65
CA TRP A 78 2.22 -2.50 7.89
C TRP A 78 2.96 -1.17 7.81
N LEU A 79 4.22 -1.13 8.22
CA LEU A 79 5.04 0.06 8.00
C LEU A 79 5.27 0.31 6.50
N ALA A 80 5.48 -0.74 5.70
CA ALA A 80 5.61 -0.63 4.25
C ALA A 80 4.30 -0.16 3.61
N ASP A 81 3.15 -0.60 4.09
CA ASP A 81 1.83 -0.13 3.67
C ASP A 81 1.67 1.38 3.91
N ILE A 82 1.98 1.82 5.14
CA ILE A 82 1.95 3.24 5.53
C ILE A 82 2.91 4.06 4.65
N ALA A 83 4.12 3.57 4.41
CA ALA A 83 5.10 4.22 3.54
C ALA A 83 4.56 4.35 2.10
N GLY A 84 3.83 3.34 1.60
CA GLY A 84 3.13 3.38 0.31
C GLY A 84 2.14 4.54 0.23
N VAL A 85 1.28 4.69 1.24
CA VAL A 85 0.30 5.80 1.32
C VAL A 85 0.99 7.16 1.36
N VAL A 86 1.99 7.33 2.23
CA VAL A 86 2.72 8.59 2.39
C VAL A 86 3.46 8.95 1.11
N SER A 87 4.13 7.99 0.47
CA SER A 87 4.90 8.21 -0.75
C SER A 87 4.03 8.76 -1.89
N PHE A 88 2.78 8.28 -2.04
CA PHE A 88 1.86 8.79 -3.05
C PHE A 88 1.54 10.28 -2.84
N TYR A 89 1.20 10.67 -1.61
CA TYR A 89 0.88 12.07 -1.31
C TYR A 89 2.11 12.98 -1.39
N LEU A 90 3.30 12.51 -1.01
CA LEU A 90 4.55 13.24 -1.19
C LEU A 90 4.89 13.43 -2.67
N ALA A 91 4.83 12.38 -3.49
CA ALA A 91 5.08 12.47 -4.93
C ALA A 91 4.10 13.45 -5.60
N ARG A 92 2.85 13.43 -5.18
CA ARG A 92 1.82 14.37 -5.63
C ARG A 92 2.12 15.81 -5.20
N ALA A 93 2.46 16.03 -3.94
CA ALA A 93 2.80 17.37 -3.43
C ALA A 93 4.03 17.94 -4.17
N LEU A 94 5.05 17.10 -4.37
CA LEU A 94 6.26 17.44 -5.13
C LEU A 94 5.92 17.76 -6.59
N TRP A 95 5.06 16.97 -7.23
CA TRP A 95 4.60 17.26 -8.60
C TRP A 95 3.89 18.62 -8.71
N HIS A 96 3.05 18.97 -7.73
CA HIS A 96 2.40 20.28 -7.67
C HIS A 96 3.37 21.42 -7.36
N TYR A 97 4.43 21.17 -6.59
CA TYR A 97 5.47 22.14 -6.30
C TYR A 97 6.36 22.40 -7.53
N ILE A 98 6.73 21.35 -8.26
CA ILE A 98 7.61 21.42 -9.42
C ILE A 98 6.89 21.91 -10.68
N ARG A 99 5.58 21.65 -10.85
CA ARG A 99 4.82 22.23 -11.96
C ARG A 99 4.44 23.67 -11.62
N PRO A 100 5.12 24.71 -12.16
CA PRO A 100 4.60 26.07 -12.08
C PRO A 100 3.20 26.07 -12.67
N ARG A 101 2.24 26.66 -11.93
CA ARG A 101 0.91 26.94 -12.44
C ARG A 101 1.08 27.71 -13.75
N SER A 102 0.87 27.06 -14.89
CA SER A 102 0.64 27.76 -16.15
C SER A 102 -0.65 28.54 -15.94
N GLN A 103 -0.52 29.82 -15.56
CA GLN A 103 -1.59 30.79 -15.62
C GLN A 103 -2.05 30.82 -17.08
N ARG A 104 -3.21 30.22 -17.35
CA ARG A 104 -3.99 30.49 -18.55
C ARG A 104 -5.19 31.31 -18.13
#